data_AF-A0A3C0SUS6-F1
#
_entry.id   AF-A0A3C0SUS6-F1
#
_cell.length_a   1.000
_cell.length_b   1.000
_cell.length_c   1.000
_cell.angle_alpha   90.00
_cell.angle_beta   90.00
_cell.angle_gamma   90.00
#
_symmetry.space_group_name_H-M   'P 1'
#
loop_
_entity.id
_entity.type
_entity.pdbx_description
1 polymer ?
#
loop_
_entity_poly.entity_id
_entity_poly.type
_entity_poly.pdbx_seq_one_letter_code
_entity_poly.pdbx_strand_id
1 'polypeptide(L)'
;MRKNKEELLQEKKQRYQDDVDRIAVEGRFGVAKRKYGLGLIKSKLKETSETDIHISILVLNLDKICAEELAEIKNRYKIKLKKAS
;
A
#
# COMPACT_ATOMS: atom_id res chain seq x y z
N MET A 1 32.03 -9.00 -21.62
CA MET A 1 31.95 -7.53 -21.49
C MET A 1 32.14 -7.18 -20.02
N ARG A 2 33.22 -6.49 -19.64
CA ARG A 2 33.38 -5.95 -18.28
C ARG A 2 32.52 -4.69 -18.18
N LYS A 3 31.55 -4.67 -17.27
CA LYS A 3 30.79 -3.43 -16.98
C LYS A 3 31.72 -2.40 -16.36
N ASN A 4 31.59 -1.14 -16.77
CA ASN A 4 32.34 -0.05 -16.17
C ASN A 4 31.89 0.16 -14.70
N LYS A 5 32.79 0.66 -13.85
CA LYS A 5 32.55 0.93 -12.43
C LYS A 5 31.32 1.83 -12.22
N GLU A 6 31.10 2.78 -13.12
CA GLU A 6 29.94 3.69 -13.09
C GLU A 6 28.63 2.97 -13.39
N GLU A 7 28.60 2.10 -14.40
CA GLU A 7 27.43 1.25 -14.72
C GLU A 7 27.06 0.37 -13.52
N LEU A 8 28.07 -0.22 -12.87
CA LEU A 8 27.84 -1.06 -11.69
C LEU A 8 27.27 -0.26 -10.50
N LEU A 9 27.65 1.02 -10.36
CA LEU A 9 27.11 1.90 -9.33
C LEU A 9 25.66 2.30 -9.63
N GLN A 10 25.34 2.60 -10.89
CA GLN A 10 23.98 2.90 -11.31
C GLN A 10 23.05 1.70 -11.14
N GLU A 11 23.50 0.49 -11.50
CA GLU A 11 22.73 -0.74 -11.29
C GLU A 11 22.44 -1.01 -9.82
N LYS A 12 23.39 -0.72 -8.92
CA LYS A 12 23.16 -0.84 -7.48
C LYS A 12 22.12 0.16 -6.98
N LYS A 13 22.18 1.41 -7.45
CA LYS A 13 21.19 2.44 -7.11
C LYS A 13 19.81 2.07 -7.61
N GLN A 14 19.70 1.64 -8.86
CA GLN A 14 18.44 1.20 -9.46
C GLN A 14 17.85 0.03 -8.68
N ARG A 15 18.64 -1.01 -8.42
CA ARG A 15 18.20 -2.17 -7.65
C ARG A 15 17.70 -1.78 -6.25
N TYR A 16 18.41 -0.89 -5.58
CA TYR A 16 17.97 -0.41 -4.27
C TYR A 16 16.61 0.30 -4.35
N GLN A 17 16.43 1.17 -5.35
CA GLN A 17 15.16 1.86 -5.55
C GLN A 17 14.02 0.89 -5.87
N ASP A 18 14.25 -0.06 -6.78
CA ASP A 18 13.28 -1.10 -7.12
C ASP A 18 12.88 -1.94 -5.89
N ASP A 19 13.84 -2.26 -5.02
CA ASP A 19 13.60 -2.98 -3.78
C ASP A 19 12.76 -2.16 -2.79
N VAL A 20 13.05 -0.86 -2.63
CA VAL A 20 12.27 0.05 -1.79
C VAL A 20 10.82 0.15 -2.28
N ASP A 21 10.64 0.34 -3.58
CA ASP A 21 9.31 0.47 -4.19
C ASP A 21 8.51 -0.83 -4.04
N ARG A 22 9.16 -1.99 -4.25
CA ARG A 22 8.56 -3.30 -4.04
C ARG A 22 8.11 -3.51 -2.59
N ILE A 23 8.97 -3.19 -1.62
CA ILE A 23 8.64 -3.34 -0.18
C ILE A 23 7.39 -2.55 0.18
N ALA A 24 7.28 -1.31 -0.31
CA ALA A 24 6.11 -0.48 -0.06
C ALA A 24 4.82 -1.12 -0.62
N VAL A 25 4.89 -1.63 -1.86
CA VAL A 25 3.77 -2.29 -2.54
C VAL A 25 3.36 -3.59 -1.83
N GLU A 26 4.32 -4.48 -1.55
CA GLU A 26 4.07 -5.75 -0.87
C GLU A 26 3.51 -5.54 0.53
N GLY A 27 3.99 -4.53 1.25
CA GLY A 27 3.44 -4.13 2.55
C GLY A 27 1.95 -3.77 2.48
N ARG A 28 1.55 -2.99 1.46
CA ARG A 28 0.14 -2.63 1.24
C ARG A 28 -0.71 -3.83 0.86
N PHE A 29 -0.20 -4.75 0.04
CA PHE A 29 -0.89 -6.02 -0.24
C PHE A 29 -1.02 -6.91 1.01
N GLY A 30 -0.01 -6.94 1.88
CA GLY A 30 -0.09 -7.65 3.15
C GLY A 30 -1.15 -7.07 4.08
N VAL A 31 -1.36 -5.76 4.05
CA VAL A 31 -2.49 -5.10 4.75
C VAL A 31 -3.81 -5.43 4.07
N ALA A 32 -3.89 -5.34 2.73
CA ALA A 32 -5.09 -5.66 1.96
C ALA A 32 -5.61 -7.07 2.27
N LYS A 33 -4.69 -8.06 2.30
CA LYS A 33 -5.01 -9.46 2.61
C LYS A 33 -5.56 -9.66 4.01
N ARG A 34 -5.01 -8.97 5.02
CA ARG A 34 -5.38 -9.16 6.44
C ARG A 34 -6.55 -8.30 6.91
N LYS A 35 -6.65 -7.05 6.45
CA LYS A 35 -7.63 -6.06 6.94
C LYS A 35 -8.77 -5.77 5.96
N TYR A 36 -8.54 -5.98 4.67
CA TYR A 36 -9.49 -5.59 3.62
C TYR A 36 -10.07 -6.78 2.86
N GLY A 37 -9.98 -7.99 3.41
CA GLY A 37 -10.67 -9.17 2.86
C GLY A 37 -10.02 -9.82 1.64
N LEU A 38 -8.94 -9.25 1.08
CA LEU A 38 -8.28 -9.80 -0.11
C LEU A 38 -7.73 -11.23 0.10
N GLY A 39 -7.42 -11.63 1.33
CA GLY A 39 -6.99 -12.99 1.68
C GLY A 39 -8.14 -13.97 1.95
N LEU A 40 -9.39 -13.49 1.94
CA LEU A 40 -10.60 -14.23 2.30
C LEU A 40 -11.59 -14.36 1.13
N ILE A 41 -11.15 -14.11 -0.10
CA ILE A 41 -11.99 -14.25 -1.29
C ILE A 41 -12.31 -15.74 -1.50
N LYS A 42 -13.60 -16.08 -1.41
CA LYS A 42 -14.15 -17.44 -1.57
C LYS A 42 -15.26 -17.51 -2.62
N SER A 43 -15.49 -16.41 -3.33
CA SER A 43 -16.38 -16.34 -4.48
C SER A 43 -16.01 -17.41 -5.51
N LYS A 44 -17.03 -18.07 -6.06
CA LYS A 44 -16.84 -19.20 -6.99
C LYS A 44 -16.82 -18.76 -8.45
N LEU A 45 -17.46 -17.63 -8.76
CA LEU A 45 -17.51 -17.06 -10.08
C LEU A 45 -16.37 -16.06 -10.28
N LYS A 46 -15.87 -15.98 -11.51
CA LYS A 46 -14.76 -15.09 -11.86
C LYS A 46 -15.15 -13.63 -11.63
N GLU A 47 -16.32 -13.25 -12.12
CA GLU A 47 -16.81 -11.86 -12.11
C GLU A 47 -17.00 -11.35 -10.67
N THR A 48 -17.53 -12.20 -9.79
CA THR A 48 -17.67 -11.89 -8.36
C THR A 48 -16.32 -11.79 -7.67
N SER A 49 -15.39 -12.71 -7.97
CA SER A 49 -14.04 -12.68 -7.41
C SER A 49 -13.28 -11.42 -7.81
N GLU A 50 -13.41 -11.00 -9.07
CA GLU A 50 -12.86 -9.74 -9.54
C GLU A 50 -13.50 -8.58 -8.78
N THR A 51 -14.82 -8.56 -8.64
CA THR A 51 -15.53 -7.51 -7.89
C THR A 51 -15.05 -7.41 -6.44
N ASP A 52 -14.86 -8.54 -5.75
CA ASP A 52 -14.33 -8.59 -4.39
C ASP A 52 -12.91 -7.97 -4.31
N ILE A 53 -12.05 -8.29 -5.28
CA ILE A 53 -10.70 -7.70 -5.39
C ILE A 53 -10.79 -6.17 -5.58
N HIS A 54 -11.62 -5.71 -6.51
CA HIS A 54 -11.75 -4.28 -6.81
C HIS A 54 -12.25 -3.50 -5.61
N ILE A 55 -13.30 -3.99 -4.92
CA ILE A 55 -13.83 -3.34 -3.72
C ILE A 55 -12.78 -3.32 -2.60
N SER A 56 -12.06 -4.42 -2.39
CA SER A 56 -11.01 -4.49 -1.37
C SER A 56 -9.92 -3.43 -1.59
N ILE A 57 -9.48 -3.23 -2.84
CA ILE A 57 -8.47 -2.24 -3.21
C ILE A 57 -9.04 -0.82 -3.13
N LEU A 58 -10.28 -0.61 -3.57
CA LEU A 58 -10.97 0.68 -3.48
C LEU A 58 -11.04 1.14 -2.01
N VAL A 59 -11.52 0.29 -1.12
CA VAL A 59 -11.66 0.62 0.31
C VAL A 59 -10.29 0.86 0.95
N LEU A 60 -9.26 0.08 0.61
CA LEU A 60 -7.88 0.32 1.08
C LEU A 60 -7.36 1.71 0.71
N ASN A 61 -7.65 2.16 -0.51
CA ASN A 61 -7.23 3.48 -0.97
C ASN A 61 -8.07 4.60 -0.36
N LEU A 62 -9.38 4.39 -0.22
CA LEU A 62 -10.26 5.34 0.46
C LEU A 62 -9.87 5.53 1.93
N ASP A 63 -9.58 4.47 2.67
CA ASP A 63 -9.11 4.58 4.06
C ASP A 63 -7.83 5.42 4.16
N LYS A 64 -6.90 5.24 3.21
CA LYS A 64 -5.67 6.05 3.15
C LYS A 64 -5.98 7.54 3.00
N ILE A 65 -6.81 7.89 2.02
CA ILE A 65 -7.19 9.29 1.74
C ILE A 65 -7.92 9.87 2.95
N CYS A 66 -8.90 9.16 3.50
CA CYS A 66 -9.64 9.60 4.68
C CYS A 66 -8.73 9.80 5.91
N ALA A 67 -7.73 8.93 6.11
CA ALA A 67 -6.77 9.07 7.20
C ALA A 67 -5.86 10.29 7.03
N GLU A 68 -5.43 10.59 5.79
CA GLU A 68 -4.65 11.78 5.44
C GLU A 68 -5.47 13.05 5.69
N GLU A 69 -6.68 13.13 5.15
CA GLU A 69 -7.62 14.24 5.37
C GLU A 69 -7.92 14.46 6.85
N LEU A 70 -8.16 13.38 7.59
CA LEU A 70 -8.40 13.46 9.03
C LEU A 70 -7.17 13.98 9.79
N ALA A 71 -5.96 13.62 9.37
CA ALA A 71 -4.73 14.14 9.95
C ALA A 71 -4.58 15.65 9.68
N GLU A 72 -4.90 16.10 8.47
CA GLU A 72 -4.89 17.53 8.12
C GLU A 72 -5.89 18.34 8.95
N ILE A 73 -7.12 17.85 9.08
CA ILE A 73 -8.16 18.48 9.91
C ILE A 73 -7.70 18.57 11.36
N LYS A 74 -7.14 17.48 11.92
CA LYS A 74 -6.61 17.48 13.30
C LYS A 74 -5.52 18.53 13.49
N ASN A 75 -4.60 18.64 12.54
CA ASN A 75 -3.53 19.63 12.58
C ASN A 75 -4.09 21.06 12.51
N ARG A 76 -5.03 21.30 11.59
CA ARG A 76 -5.70 22.60 11.40
C ARG A 76 -6.41 23.09 12.65
N TYR A 77 -7.16 22.21 13.30
CA TYR A 77 -7.97 22.55 14.47
C TYR A 77 -7.29 22.23 15.81
N LYS A 78 -6.02 21.79 15.81
CA LYS A 78 -5.25 21.37 16.99
C LYS A 78 -6.02 20.39 17.90
N ILE A 79 -6.80 19.50 17.29
CA ILE A 79 -7.66 18.56 18.01
C ILE A 79 -6.79 17.45 18.62
N LYS A 80 -6.75 17.37 19.95
CA LYS A 80 -6.14 16.24 20.66
C LYS A 80 -7.15 15.11 20.78
N LEU A 81 -7.00 14.04 19.99
CA LEU A 81 -7.71 12.80 20.26
C LEU A 81 -7.13 12.18 21.54
N LYS A 82 -7.98 11.96 22.55
CA LYS A 82 -7.64 11.03 23.64
C LYS A 82 -7.53 9.64 23.02
N LYS A 83 -6.43 8.93 23.26
CA LYS A 83 -6.32 7.51 22.89
C LYS A 83 -7.45 6.77 23.60
N ALA A 84 -8.30 6.07 22.84
CA ALA A 84 -9.15 5.05 23.41
C ALA A 84 -8.23 3.93 23.92
N SER A 85 -8.36 3.62 25.21
CA SER A 85 -7.63 2.56 25.92
C SER A 85 -7.97 1.19 25.35
#